data_AF-A0A1J5JRV4-F1
#
_entry.id   AF-A0A1J5JRV4-F1
#
_cell.length_a   1.000
_cell.length_b   1.000
_cell.length_c   1.000
_cell.angle_alpha   90.00
_cell.angle_beta   90.00
_cell.angle_gamma   90.00
#
_symmetry.space_group_name_H-M   'P 1'
#
loop_
_entity.id
_entity.type
_entity.pdbx_description
1 polymer ?
#
loop_
_entity_poly.entity_id
_entity_poly.type
_entity_poly.pdbx_seq_one_letter_code
_entity_poly.pdbx_strand_id
1 'polypeptide(L)'
;MTHALALAQRGLGRCWPNPAVGCVIVAQGRMVGRGWTQPGGRPHAETMALAQAGAAARGAAAYVTLEPCAHFGQTPPCADALIAAGVVRVVSALTDPDPRVSGQGHARLRSAGIAVTEGVLQAEAAALNAGFVKRVTQGLPFVTLKLAASLDGRTATASGESRWITGAQARRAVHALRLNHDAVLVGAGTARADDPDLGVRDLGAAHQPRPRSWRARSGCGASA
;
A
#
# COMPACT_ATOMS: atom_id res chain seq x y z
N MET A 1 -15.39 7.28 -3.95
CA MET A 1 -13.98 6.89 -4.14
C MET A 1 -13.07 7.35 -3.01
N THR A 2 -13.07 8.62 -2.61
CA THR A 2 -12.21 9.15 -1.51
C THR A 2 -12.24 8.31 -0.23
N HIS A 3 -13.42 7.83 0.19
CA HIS A 3 -13.51 6.94 1.35
C HIS A 3 -12.81 5.58 1.15
N ALA A 4 -12.89 5.01 -0.05
CA ALA A 4 -12.17 3.78 -0.39
C ALA A 4 -10.65 3.99 -0.34
N LEU A 5 -10.14 5.13 -0.83
CA LEU A 5 -8.72 5.50 -0.70
C LEU A 5 -8.30 5.63 0.78
N ALA A 6 -9.12 6.26 1.62
CA ALA A 6 -8.84 6.36 3.06
C ALA A 6 -8.80 4.98 3.75
N LEU A 7 -9.62 4.02 3.31
CA LEU A 7 -9.54 2.64 3.78
C LEU A 7 -8.27 1.95 3.28
N ALA A 8 -7.91 2.15 2.01
CA ALA A 8 -6.70 1.58 1.40
C ALA A 8 -5.43 1.98 2.18
N GLN A 9 -5.33 3.23 2.65
CA GLN A 9 -4.19 3.72 3.44
C GLN A 9 -3.88 2.85 4.67
N ARG A 10 -4.87 2.17 5.24
CA ARG A 10 -4.71 1.28 6.40
C ARG A 10 -3.85 0.05 6.11
N GLY A 11 -3.68 -0.29 4.84
CA GLY A 11 -2.88 -1.42 4.37
C GLY A 11 -1.41 -1.10 4.09
N LEU A 12 -1.02 0.18 4.03
CA LEU A 12 0.37 0.56 3.75
C LEU A 12 1.33 -0.05 4.78
N GLY A 13 2.47 -0.56 4.30
CA GLY A 13 3.47 -1.28 5.10
C GLY A 13 3.05 -2.68 5.59
N ARG A 14 1.84 -3.14 5.27
CA ARG A 14 1.26 -4.39 5.83
C ARG A 14 0.78 -5.38 4.78
N CYS A 15 0.48 -4.92 3.58
CA CYS A 15 -0.10 -5.76 2.52
C CYS A 15 0.94 -6.48 1.65
N TRP A 16 2.22 -6.14 1.77
CA TRP A 16 3.26 -6.71 0.92
C TRP A 16 3.18 -8.25 0.87
N PRO A 17 3.28 -8.87 -0.33
CA PRO A 17 3.63 -8.29 -1.63
C PRO A 17 2.46 -7.72 -2.46
N ASN A 18 1.26 -7.65 -1.88
CA ASN A 18 0.03 -7.18 -2.54
C ASN A 18 -0.17 -5.66 -2.36
N PRO A 19 -0.98 -5.03 -3.22
CA PRO A 19 -1.30 -3.61 -3.11
C PRO A 19 -2.19 -3.31 -1.92
N ALA A 20 -2.11 -2.07 -1.45
CA ALA A 20 -3.05 -1.53 -0.48
C ALA A 20 -4.32 -1.08 -1.23
N VAL A 21 -5.38 -1.87 -1.13
CA VAL A 21 -6.66 -1.62 -1.81
C VAL A 21 -7.73 -1.32 -0.77
N GLY A 22 -8.65 -0.42 -1.10
CA GLY A 22 -9.88 -0.19 -0.35
C GLY A 22 -11.08 -0.40 -1.25
N CYS A 23 -12.17 -0.88 -0.66
CA CYS A 23 -13.43 -1.13 -1.34
C CYS A 23 -14.59 -0.67 -0.48
N VAL A 24 -15.59 -0.06 -1.11
CA VAL A 24 -16.84 0.39 -0.47
C VAL A 24 -18.01 -0.04 -1.35
N ILE A 25 -19.03 -0.63 -0.74
CA ILE A 25 -20.26 -1.04 -1.41
C ILE A 25 -21.38 -0.10 -0.97
N VAL A 26 -22.07 0.50 -1.94
CA VAL A 26 -23.13 1.48 -1.74
C VAL A 26 -24.41 0.99 -2.38
N ALA A 27 -25.47 0.86 -1.57
CA ALA A 27 -26.82 0.54 -2.02
C ALA A 27 -27.77 1.67 -1.60
N GLN A 28 -28.58 2.16 -2.52
CA GLN A 28 -29.59 3.21 -2.26
C GLN A 28 -29.00 4.44 -1.51
N GLY A 29 -27.82 4.89 -1.94
CA GLY A 29 -27.13 6.03 -1.31
C GLY A 29 -26.50 5.75 0.06
N ARG A 30 -26.59 4.53 0.58
CA ARG A 30 -26.03 4.12 1.88
C ARG A 30 -24.86 3.18 1.70
N MET A 31 -23.82 3.37 2.51
CA MET A 31 -22.70 2.44 2.59
C MET A 31 -23.14 1.17 3.35
N VAL A 32 -23.19 0.04 2.64
CA VAL A 32 -23.60 -1.25 3.20
C VAL A 32 -22.42 -2.17 3.48
N GLY A 33 -21.26 -1.90 2.88
CA GLY A 33 -20.03 -2.64 3.16
C GLY A 33 -18.79 -1.79 2.91
N ARG A 34 -17.73 -2.05 3.67
CA ARG A 34 -16.41 -1.43 3.53
C ARG A 34 -15.32 -2.44 3.86
N GLY A 35 -14.22 -2.36 3.13
CA GLY A 35 -13.10 -3.27 3.28
C GLY A 35 -11.80 -2.64 2.81
N TRP A 36 -10.70 -3.21 3.29
CA TRP A 36 -9.36 -2.94 2.79
C TRP A 36 -8.56 -4.25 2.76
N THR A 37 -7.50 -4.30 1.96
CA THR A 37 -6.60 -5.46 1.93
C THR A 37 -6.02 -5.70 3.33
N GLN A 38 -6.18 -6.91 3.85
CA GLN A 38 -5.73 -7.25 5.19
C GLN A 38 -4.22 -7.55 5.25
N PRO A 39 -3.60 -7.55 6.45
CA PRO A 39 -2.17 -7.84 6.60
C PRO A 39 -1.76 -9.14 5.93
N GLY A 40 -0.59 -9.16 5.28
CA GLY A 40 -0.14 -10.28 4.45
C GLY A 40 -0.75 -10.30 3.05
N GLY A 41 -1.56 -9.29 2.72
CA GLY A 41 -2.12 -9.09 1.37
C GLY A 41 -3.46 -9.78 1.13
N ARG A 42 -4.00 -10.50 2.12
CA ARG A 42 -5.27 -11.23 2.03
C ARG A 42 -6.00 -11.26 3.39
N PRO A 43 -7.34 -11.33 3.42
CA PRO A 43 -8.26 -11.19 2.29
C PRO A 43 -8.18 -9.83 1.58
N HIS A 44 -8.64 -9.79 0.33
CA HIS A 44 -8.69 -8.55 -0.47
C HIS A 44 -9.81 -7.61 0.01
N ALA A 45 -9.72 -6.34 -0.36
CA ALA A 45 -10.65 -5.31 0.06
C ALA A 45 -12.11 -5.62 -0.33
N GLU A 46 -12.31 -6.13 -1.54
CA GLU A 46 -13.61 -6.48 -2.09
C GLU A 46 -14.24 -7.63 -1.32
N THR A 47 -13.46 -8.67 -0.98
CA THR A 47 -13.91 -9.79 -0.15
C THR A 47 -14.38 -9.29 1.22
N MET A 48 -13.62 -8.39 1.85
CA MET A 48 -13.99 -7.82 3.14
C MET A 48 -15.26 -6.96 3.05
N ALA A 49 -15.36 -6.12 2.01
CA ALA A 49 -16.53 -5.26 1.81
C ALA A 49 -17.79 -6.07 1.50
N LEU A 50 -17.67 -7.12 0.67
CA LEU A 50 -18.76 -8.04 0.34
C LEU A 50 -19.23 -8.83 1.56
N ALA A 51 -18.29 -9.35 2.37
CA ALA A 51 -18.61 -10.06 3.60
C ALA A 51 -19.41 -9.19 4.57
N GLN A 52 -19.06 -7.90 4.67
CA GLN A 52 -19.81 -6.95 5.49
C GLN A 52 -21.19 -6.61 4.89
N ALA A 53 -21.27 -6.44 3.57
CA ALA A 53 -22.52 -6.07 2.90
C ALA A 53 -23.55 -7.21 2.88
N GLY A 54 -23.09 -8.46 2.80
CA GLY A 54 -23.97 -9.63 2.69
C GLY A 54 -24.96 -9.49 1.53
N ALA A 55 -26.23 -9.80 1.79
CA ALA A 55 -27.30 -9.73 0.79
C ALA A 55 -27.53 -8.30 0.24
N ALA A 56 -27.15 -7.26 0.99
CA ALA A 56 -27.32 -5.87 0.55
C ALA A 56 -26.36 -5.46 -0.59
N ALA A 57 -25.39 -6.30 -0.96
CA ALA A 57 -24.54 -6.08 -2.12
C ALA A 57 -25.29 -6.26 -3.47
N ARG A 58 -26.40 -7.00 -3.47
CA ARG A 58 -27.19 -7.23 -4.68
C ARG A 58 -27.83 -5.93 -5.16
N GLY A 59 -27.63 -5.59 -6.43
CA GLY A 59 -28.10 -4.33 -6.99
C GLY A 59 -27.29 -3.10 -6.56
N ALA A 60 -26.20 -3.29 -5.81
CA ALA A 60 -25.38 -2.18 -5.30
C ALA A 60 -24.30 -1.74 -6.31
N ALA A 61 -23.60 -0.66 -5.96
CA ALA A 61 -22.39 -0.21 -6.64
C ALA A 61 -21.15 -0.42 -5.75
N ALA A 62 -20.10 -1.01 -6.29
CA ALA A 62 -18.80 -1.13 -5.63
C ALA A 62 -17.84 -0.03 -6.10
N TYR A 63 -17.15 0.61 -5.17
CA TYR A 63 -16.08 1.58 -5.41
C TYR A 63 -14.77 0.99 -4.91
N VAL A 64 -13.83 0.73 -5.81
CA VAL A 64 -12.58 0.00 -5.52
C VAL A 64 -11.38 0.80 -6.00
N THR A 65 -10.31 0.86 -5.20
CA THR A 65 -9.16 1.73 -5.51
C THR A 65 -8.19 1.15 -6.54
N LEU A 66 -8.33 -0.13 -6.88
CA LEU A 66 -7.56 -0.83 -7.91
C LEU A 66 -8.51 -1.77 -8.65
N GLU A 67 -8.21 -2.08 -9.91
CA GLU A 67 -8.94 -3.09 -10.69
C GLU A 67 -9.11 -4.40 -9.89
N PRO A 68 -10.33 -4.95 -9.79
CA PRO A 68 -10.55 -6.24 -9.15
C PRO A 68 -9.80 -7.36 -9.87
N CYS A 69 -9.09 -8.20 -9.12
CA CYS A 69 -8.29 -9.27 -9.74
C CYS A 69 -9.15 -10.26 -10.54
N ALA A 70 -8.59 -10.76 -11.65
CA ALA A 70 -9.23 -11.72 -12.56
C ALA A 70 -8.55 -13.11 -12.60
N HIS A 71 -7.38 -13.26 -11.98
CA HIS A 71 -6.61 -14.50 -12.01
C HIS A 71 -6.95 -15.39 -10.81
N PHE A 72 -6.98 -16.70 -11.03
CA PHE A 72 -7.09 -17.69 -9.97
C PHE A 72 -5.72 -17.83 -9.28
N GLY A 73 -5.60 -17.22 -8.11
CA GLY A 73 -4.44 -17.36 -7.24
C GLY A 73 -4.73 -18.28 -6.06
N GLN A 74 -4.28 -17.90 -4.87
CA GLN A 74 -4.62 -18.61 -3.62
C GLN A 74 -6.09 -18.46 -3.21
N THR A 75 -6.77 -17.42 -3.71
CA THR A 75 -8.22 -17.21 -3.53
C THR A 75 -8.87 -17.02 -4.89
N PRO A 76 -10.19 -17.27 -4.99
CA PRO A 76 -10.96 -16.92 -6.18
C PRO A 76 -10.81 -15.43 -6.55
N PRO A 77 -10.97 -15.08 -7.84
CA PRO A 77 -10.88 -13.70 -8.31
C PRO A 77 -11.93 -12.78 -7.68
N CYS A 78 -11.54 -11.54 -7.36
CA CYS A 78 -12.46 -10.54 -6.81
C CYS A 78 -13.52 -10.10 -7.82
N ALA A 79 -13.20 -10.10 -9.12
CA ALA A 79 -14.18 -9.85 -10.17
C ALA A 79 -15.33 -10.88 -10.10
N ASP A 80 -15.01 -12.17 -9.92
CA ASP A 80 -16.01 -13.24 -9.82
C ASP A 80 -16.86 -13.10 -8.55
N ALA A 81 -16.25 -12.71 -7.44
CA ALA A 81 -16.96 -12.46 -6.19
C ALA A 81 -17.97 -11.30 -6.31
N LEU A 82 -17.61 -10.22 -7.01
CA LEU A 82 -18.50 -9.09 -7.28
C LEU A 82 -19.67 -9.50 -8.20
N ILE A 83 -19.39 -10.33 -9.21
CA ILE A 83 -20.40 -10.89 -10.12
C ILE A 83 -21.38 -11.77 -9.34
N ALA A 84 -20.87 -12.72 -8.55
CA ALA A 84 -21.68 -13.64 -7.77
C ALA A 84 -22.55 -12.90 -6.73
N ALA A 85 -22.05 -11.79 -6.18
CA ALA A 85 -22.81 -10.94 -5.26
C ALA A 85 -23.95 -10.15 -5.93
N GLY A 86 -23.97 -10.08 -7.26
CA GLY A 86 -24.97 -9.33 -8.01
C GLY A 86 -24.81 -7.82 -7.93
N VAL A 87 -23.57 -7.33 -7.77
CA VAL A 87 -23.25 -5.89 -7.91
C VAL A 87 -23.53 -5.49 -9.36
N VAL A 88 -24.21 -4.35 -9.57
CA VAL A 88 -24.61 -3.91 -10.93
C VAL A 88 -23.70 -2.83 -11.50
N ARG A 89 -22.87 -2.21 -10.64
CA ARG A 89 -21.92 -1.18 -11.05
C ARG A 89 -20.61 -1.29 -10.28
N VAL A 90 -19.49 -1.18 -10.98
CA VAL A 90 -18.15 -1.07 -10.39
C VAL A 90 -17.53 0.24 -10.84
N VAL A 91 -16.99 0.99 -9.88
CA VAL A 91 -16.21 2.21 -10.12
C VAL A 91 -14.80 1.96 -9.60
N SER A 92 -13.82 1.91 -10.49
CA SER A 92 -12.41 1.69 -10.15
C SER A 92 -11.59 2.97 -10.30
N ALA A 93 -10.56 3.11 -9.47
CA ALA A 93 -9.65 4.26 -9.53
C ALA A 93 -8.47 4.02 -10.47
N LEU A 94 -7.77 2.90 -10.30
CA LEU A 94 -6.56 2.55 -11.04
C LEU A 94 -6.75 1.19 -11.72
N THR A 95 -6.48 1.09 -13.01
CA THR A 95 -6.38 -0.18 -13.74
C THR A 95 -5.12 -0.93 -13.28
N ASP A 96 -5.14 -2.26 -13.23
CA ASP A 96 -3.97 -3.01 -12.74
C ASP A 96 -2.76 -2.71 -13.65
N PRO A 97 -1.62 -2.23 -13.08
CA PRO A 97 -0.44 -1.90 -13.86
C PRO A 97 0.33 -3.14 -14.36
N ASP A 98 0.00 -4.34 -13.89
CA ASP A 98 0.63 -5.58 -14.33
C ASP A 98 0.15 -5.93 -15.75
N PRO A 99 1.03 -5.88 -16.78
CA PRO A 99 0.63 -6.09 -18.17
C PRO A 99 0.06 -7.50 -18.42
N ARG A 100 0.30 -8.45 -17.52
CA ARG A 100 -0.22 -9.82 -17.62
C ARG A 100 -1.70 -9.92 -17.27
N VAL A 101 -2.25 -8.96 -16.53
CA VAL A 101 -3.63 -8.98 -16.01
C VAL A 101 -4.42 -7.69 -16.23
N SER A 102 -3.75 -6.60 -16.65
CA SER A 102 -4.34 -5.29 -16.89
C SER A 102 -5.61 -5.37 -17.75
N GLY A 103 -6.71 -4.84 -17.22
CA GLY A 103 -8.01 -4.76 -17.91
C GLY A 103 -8.83 -6.07 -17.91
N GLN A 104 -8.27 -7.21 -17.50
CA GLN A 104 -9.00 -8.49 -17.51
C GLN A 104 -10.13 -8.52 -16.47
N GLY A 105 -9.95 -7.88 -15.32
CA GLY A 105 -10.98 -7.77 -14.29
C GLY A 105 -12.15 -6.92 -14.77
N HIS A 106 -11.83 -5.76 -15.35
CA HIS A 106 -12.85 -4.89 -15.95
C HIS A 106 -13.58 -5.57 -17.11
N ALA A 107 -12.86 -6.28 -17.99
CA ALA A 107 -13.47 -7.02 -19.09
C ALA A 107 -14.43 -8.11 -18.58
N ARG A 108 -14.03 -8.86 -17.55
CA ARG A 108 -14.88 -9.89 -16.95
C ARG A 108 -16.16 -9.32 -16.35
N LEU A 109 -16.06 -8.22 -15.61
CA LEU A 109 -17.23 -7.52 -15.06
C LEU A 109 -18.19 -7.08 -16.18
N ARG A 110 -17.66 -6.47 -17.25
CA ARG A 110 -18.46 -6.05 -18.41
C ARG A 110 -19.16 -7.22 -19.10
N SER A 111 -18.46 -8.34 -19.28
CA SER A 111 -19.06 -9.54 -19.89
C SER A 111 -20.22 -10.13 -19.08
N ALA A 112 -20.23 -9.89 -17.76
CA ALA A 112 -21.32 -10.27 -16.87
C ALA A 112 -22.45 -9.22 -16.79
N GLY A 113 -22.42 -8.18 -17.64
CA GLY A 113 -23.43 -7.12 -17.67
C GLY A 113 -23.28 -6.05 -16.60
N ILE A 114 -22.15 -5.99 -15.89
CA ILE A 114 -21.88 -4.98 -14.85
C ILE A 114 -21.35 -3.70 -15.50
N ALA A 115 -21.94 -2.55 -15.14
CA ALA A 115 -21.45 -1.25 -15.60
C ALA A 115 -20.12 -0.90 -14.92
N VAL A 116 -19.07 -0.64 -15.72
CA VAL A 116 -17.72 -0.32 -15.20
C VAL A 116 -17.32 1.12 -15.56
N THR A 117 -17.02 1.93 -14.55
CA THR A 117 -16.39 3.25 -14.69
C THR A 117 -14.96 3.19 -14.17
N GLU A 118 -13.97 3.57 -14.99
CA GLU A 118 -12.55 3.52 -14.63
C GLU A 118 -11.98 4.94 -14.42
N GLY A 119 -10.80 5.04 -13.79
CA GLY A 119 -10.03 6.29 -13.73
C GLY A 119 -10.50 7.32 -12.70
N VAL A 120 -11.42 6.96 -11.79
CA VAL A 120 -11.93 7.91 -10.78
C VAL A 120 -10.91 8.12 -9.67
N LEU A 121 -10.32 9.31 -9.56
CA LEU A 121 -9.21 9.61 -8.63
C LEU A 121 -7.98 8.72 -8.87
N GLN A 122 -7.66 8.51 -10.16
CA GLN A 122 -6.55 7.66 -10.59
C GLN A 122 -5.19 8.15 -10.06
N ALA A 123 -4.94 9.46 -10.09
CA ALA A 123 -3.67 10.03 -9.65
C ALA A 123 -3.43 9.75 -8.15
N GLU A 124 -4.47 9.88 -7.33
CA GLU A 124 -4.43 9.62 -5.90
C GLU A 124 -4.25 8.13 -5.60
N ALA A 125 -4.92 7.26 -6.36
CA ALA A 125 -4.76 5.81 -6.23
C ALA A 125 -3.35 5.35 -6.63
N ALA A 126 -2.79 5.91 -7.70
CA ALA A 126 -1.42 5.65 -8.15
C ALA A 126 -0.39 6.15 -7.13
N ALA A 127 -0.58 7.34 -6.56
CA ALA A 127 0.28 7.88 -5.52
C ALA A 127 0.25 7.02 -4.24
N LEU A 128 -0.94 6.60 -3.81
CA LEU A 128 -1.11 5.71 -2.64
C LEU A 128 -0.37 4.38 -2.82
N ASN A 129 -0.44 3.80 -4.03
CA ASN A 129 0.21 2.53 -4.37
C ASN A 129 1.55 2.70 -5.11
N ALA A 130 2.26 3.83 -4.97
CA ALA A 130 3.48 4.12 -5.74
C ALA A 130 4.54 3.00 -5.61
N GLY A 131 4.67 2.40 -4.42
CA GLY A 131 5.54 1.24 -4.19
C GLY A 131 5.15 0.00 -5.00
N PHE A 132 3.87 -0.33 -5.02
CA PHE A 132 3.35 -1.45 -5.79
C PHE A 132 3.49 -1.20 -7.30
N VAL A 133 3.04 -0.03 -7.78
CA VAL A 133 3.07 0.34 -9.20
C VAL A 133 4.51 0.33 -9.73
N LYS A 134 5.45 0.96 -9.03
CA LYS A 134 6.86 1.02 -9.45
C LYS A 134 7.49 -0.37 -9.48
N ARG A 135 7.21 -1.21 -8.48
CA ARG A 135 7.73 -2.60 -8.45
C ARG A 135 7.21 -3.42 -9.62
N VAL A 136 5.91 -3.33 -9.92
CA VAL A 136 5.29 -4.12 -11.00
C VAL A 136 5.76 -3.64 -12.38
N THR A 137 5.84 -2.33 -12.59
CA THR A 137 6.16 -1.76 -13.90
C THR A 137 7.65 -1.68 -14.19
N GLN A 138 8.50 -1.55 -13.16
CA GLN A 138 9.94 -1.31 -13.32
C GLN A 138 10.82 -2.33 -12.60
N GLY A 139 10.25 -3.25 -11.81
CA GLY A 139 11.03 -4.20 -11.00
C GLY A 139 11.79 -3.55 -9.83
N LEU A 140 11.52 -2.28 -9.51
CA LEU A 140 12.26 -1.49 -8.52
C LEU A 140 11.36 -1.07 -7.34
N PRO A 141 11.90 -1.01 -6.11
CA PRO A 141 11.16 -0.45 -4.98
C PRO A 141 10.97 1.06 -5.13
N PHE A 142 9.89 1.56 -4.53
CA PHE A 142 9.76 2.98 -4.22
C PHE A 142 10.56 3.29 -2.96
N VAL A 143 11.34 4.37 -3.00
CA VAL A 143 12.27 4.73 -1.93
C VAL A 143 11.97 6.15 -1.47
N THR A 144 11.69 6.28 -0.18
CA THR A 144 11.61 7.57 0.50
C THR A 144 12.92 7.82 1.24
N LEU A 145 13.66 8.85 0.84
CA LEU A 145 14.83 9.31 1.60
C LEU A 145 14.36 10.24 2.72
N LYS A 146 14.71 9.93 3.97
CA LYS A 146 14.49 10.79 5.13
C LYS A 146 15.83 11.32 5.62
N LEU A 147 15.95 12.64 5.71
CA LEU A 147 17.08 13.33 6.35
C LEU A 147 16.62 14.16 7.56
N ALA A 148 17.50 14.40 8.52
CA ALA A 148 17.34 15.43 9.55
C ALA A 148 18.65 16.20 9.64
N ALA A 149 18.55 17.52 9.54
CA ALA A 149 19.71 18.41 9.53
C ALA A 149 19.37 19.70 10.27
N SER A 150 20.41 20.43 10.69
CA SER A 150 20.33 21.82 11.11
C SER A 150 19.96 22.72 9.92
N LEU A 151 19.67 24.00 10.20
CA LEU A 151 19.31 24.98 9.17
C LEU A 151 20.41 25.17 8.11
N ASP A 152 21.68 25.08 8.53
CA ASP A 152 22.85 25.13 7.66
C ASP A 152 23.22 23.77 7.03
N GLY A 153 22.31 22.79 7.10
CA GLY A 153 22.42 21.52 6.36
C GLY A 153 23.34 20.47 7.00
N ARG A 154 23.66 20.59 8.30
CA ARG A 154 24.53 19.63 9.00
C ARG A 154 23.73 18.55 9.71
N THR A 155 24.20 17.31 9.64
CA THR A 155 23.56 16.16 10.31
C THR A 155 24.25 15.73 11.59
N ALA A 156 25.39 16.34 11.92
CA ALA A 156 26.17 16.18 13.14
C ALA A 156 27.14 17.37 13.28
N THR A 157 27.67 17.60 14.48
CA THR A 157 28.82 18.50 14.70
C THR A 157 30.11 17.92 14.10
N ALA A 158 31.19 18.71 14.09
CA ALA A 158 32.50 18.23 13.65
C ALA A 158 33.05 17.07 14.51
N SER A 159 32.64 16.99 15.78
CA SER A 159 32.97 15.88 16.69
C SER A 159 32.06 14.65 16.51
N GLY A 160 31.06 14.70 15.63
CA GLY A 160 30.14 13.61 15.35
C GLY A 160 28.89 13.57 16.24
N GLU A 161 28.69 14.56 17.11
CA GLU A 161 27.48 14.64 17.94
C GLU A 161 26.26 14.98 17.07
N SER A 162 25.26 14.09 17.08
CA SER A 162 24.11 14.14 16.17
C SER A 162 22.75 14.02 16.87
N ARG A 163 22.75 13.88 18.21
CA ARG A 163 21.54 13.60 18.97
C ARG A 163 20.67 14.84 19.06
N TRP A 164 19.41 14.66 18.68
CA TRP A 164 18.32 15.61 18.88
C TRP A 164 18.44 16.95 18.15
N ILE A 165 19.05 16.95 16.96
CA ILE A 165 18.98 18.08 16.02
C ILE A 165 17.51 18.47 15.73
N THR A 166 16.63 17.48 15.57
CA THR A 166 15.18 17.68 15.41
C THR A 166 14.39 17.24 16.63
N GLY A 167 13.33 17.97 16.97
CA GLY A 167 12.46 17.71 18.14
C GLY A 167 11.57 16.47 18.06
N ALA A 168 10.82 16.21 19.15
CA ALA A 168 10.00 15.01 19.31
C ALA A 168 8.91 14.84 18.24
N GLN A 169 8.27 15.93 17.81
CA GLN A 169 7.24 15.90 16.78
C GLN A 169 7.77 15.39 15.43
N ALA A 170 8.96 15.85 15.03
CA ALA A 170 9.62 15.39 13.82
C ALA A 170 9.94 13.88 13.89
N ARG A 171 10.40 13.40 15.04
CA ARG A 171 10.68 11.97 15.25
C ARG A 171 9.42 11.13 15.24
N ARG A 172 8.31 11.63 15.80
CA ARG A 172 6.99 10.99 15.70
C ARG A 172 6.52 10.86 14.25
N ALA A 173 6.74 11.88 13.41
CA ALA A 173 6.41 11.81 11.98
C ALA A 173 7.24 10.71 11.26
N VAL A 174 8.49 10.51 11.64
CA VAL A 174 9.33 9.42 11.10
C VAL A 174 8.79 8.05 11.47
N HIS A 175 8.26 7.89 12.68
CA HIS A 175 7.58 6.65 13.07
C HIS A 175 6.34 6.38 12.21
N ALA A 176 5.57 7.40 11.84
CA ALA A 176 4.47 7.24 10.88
C ALA A 176 4.96 6.87 9.47
N LEU A 177 6.06 7.49 9.00
CA LEU A 177 6.69 7.10 7.73
C LEU A 177 7.10 5.62 7.73
N ARG A 178 7.75 5.16 8.82
CA ARG A 178 8.16 3.76 8.98
C ARG A 178 6.98 2.79 8.89
N LEU A 179 5.82 3.12 9.47
CA LEU A 179 4.62 2.26 9.40
C LEU A 179 4.05 2.13 7.99
N ASN A 180 4.28 3.11 7.12
CA ASN A 180 3.75 3.11 5.76
C ASN A 180 4.72 2.45 4.75
N HIS A 181 5.87 1.93 5.20
CA HIS A 181 6.87 1.30 4.34
C HIS A 181 7.11 -0.16 4.77
N ASP A 182 7.35 -1.02 3.79
CA ASP A 182 7.60 -2.45 4.04
C ASP A 182 8.92 -2.71 4.78
N ALA A 183 9.90 -1.81 4.63
CA ALA A 183 11.23 -1.92 5.22
C ALA A 183 11.86 -0.56 5.54
N VAL A 184 12.77 -0.57 6.52
CA VAL A 184 13.64 0.55 6.87
C VAL A 184 15.09 0.15 6.60
N LEU A 185 15.83 1.04 5.94
CA LEU A 185 17.22 0.81 5.54
C LEU A 185 18.13 1.89 6.13
N VAL A 186 19.29 1.46 6.65
CA VAL A 186 20.39 2.34 7.06
C VAL A 186 21.72 1.77 6.56
N GLY A 187 22.72 2.64 6.41
CA GLY A 187 24.09 2.23 6.15
C GLY A 187 24.77 1.66 7.40
N ALA A 188 25.85 0.90 7.20
CA ALA A 188 26.60 0.29 8.30
C ALA A 188 27.24 1.31 9.26
N GLY A 189 27.52 2.54 8.79
CA GLY A 189 27.99 3.64 9.64
C GLY A 189 26.97 4.02 10.69
N THR A 190 25.72 4.31 10.28
CA THR A 190 24.59 4.55 11.20
C THR A 190 24.36 3.38 12.14
N ALA A 191 24.40 2.14 11.63
CA ALA A 191 24.23 0.96 12.48
C ALA A 191 25.27 0.87 13.61
N ARG A 192 26.53 1.22 13.34
CA ARG A 192 27.60 1.20 14.34
C ARG A 192 27.61 2.42 15.26
N ALA A 193 27.33 3.60 14.73
CA ALA A 193 27.42 4.85 15.48
C ALA A 193 26.20 5.07 16.40
N ASP A 194 25.01 4.71 15.92
CA ASP A 194 23.76 5.05 16.60
C ASP A 194 23.07 3.84 17.26
N ASP A 195 23.49 2.61 16.93
CA ASP A 195 22.86 1.34 17.32
C ASP A 195 21.31 1.41 17.32
N PRO A 196 20.67 1.76 16.20
CA PRO A 196 19.26 2.07 16.19
C PRO A 196 18.41 0.79 16.13
N ASP A 197 17.41 0.68 17.01
CA ASP A 197 16.38 -0.37 16.93
C ASP A 197 15.55 -0.32 15.62
N LEU A 198 15.42 0.87 15.02
CA LEU A 198 14.65 1.15 13.78
C LEU A 198 13.15 0.77 13.80
N GLY A 199 12.65 0.20 14.89
CA GLY A 199 11.23 -0.04 15.12
C GLY A 199 10.41 1.24 15.26
N VAL A 200 9.10 1.03 15.25
CA VAL A 200 8.07 2.03 15.53
C VAL A 200 7.67 1.94 16.98
N ARG A 201 7.67 3.09 17.66
CA ARG A 201 7.32 3.24 19.08
C ARG A 201 6.40 4.44 19.24
N ASP A 202 5.75 4.54 20.40
CA ASP A 202 4.96 5.70 20.82
C ASP A 202 3.78 6.07 19.90
N LEU A 203 3.33 5.11 19.08
CA LEU A 203 2.19 5.25 18.15
C LEU A 203 1.14 4.14 18.31
N GLY A 204 1.26 3.27 19.33
CA GLY A 204 0.36 2.11 19.48
C GLY A 204 0.43 1.14 18.30
N ALA A 205 1.62 1.01 17.69
CA ALA A 205 1.79 0.24 16.47
C ALA A 205 1.57 -1.26 16.71
N ALA A 206 0.57 -1.84 16.03
CA ALA A 206 0.28 -3.27 16.09
C ALA A 206 1.23 -4.14 15.23
N HIS A 207 2.17 -3.53 14.52
CA HIS A 207 3.17 -4.23 13.70
C HIS A 207 4.45 -3.40 13.59
N GLN A 208 5.53 -4.06 13.17
CA GLN A 208 6.84 -3.45 12.93
C GLN A 208 7.22 -3.58 11.45
N PRO A 209 7.82 -2.55 10.84
CA PRO A 209 8.44 -2.71 9.52
C PRO A 209 9.63 -3.67 9.64
N ARG A 210 9.99 -4.35 8.55
CA ARG A 210 11.17 -5.24 8.59
C ARG A 210 12.45 -4.39 8.60
N PRO A 211 13.28 -4.41 9.66
CA PRO A 211 14.58 -3.78 9.59
C PRO A 211 15.45 -4.55 8.58
N ARG A 212 16.07 -3.85 7.64
CA ARG A 212 17.09 -4.42 6.77
C ARG A 212 18.39 -3.67 6.97
N SER A 213 19.43 -4.37 7.43
CA SER A 213 20.80 -3.90 7.31
C SER A 213 21.40 -4.45 6.03
N TRP A 214 21.92 -3.58 5.17
CA TRP A 214 22.72 -4.01 4.03
C TRP A 214 24.15 -4.23 4.53
N ARG A 215 24.65 -5.47 4.42
CA ARG A 215 26.09 -5.70 4.32
C ARG A 215 26.44 -5.55 2.84
N ALA A 216 27.23 -4.54 2.48
CA ALA A 216 27.86 -4.53 1.17
C ALA A 216 28.61 -5.85 1.02
N ARG A 217 28.39 -6.59 -0.07
CA ARG A 217 29.28 -7.71 -0.41
C ARG A 217 30.66 -7.11 -0.64
N SER A 218 31.57 -7.31 0.30
CA SER A 218 33.00 -7.08 0.08
C SER A 218 33.45 -8.08 -0.99
N GLY A 219 33.48 -7.62 -2.24
CA GLY A 219 33.72 -8.45 -3.41
C GLY A 219 33.84 -7.63 -4.69
N CYS A 220 34.54 -6.50 -4.64
CA CYS A 220 35.29 -6.02 -5.79
C CYS A 220 36.76 -6.31 -5.47
N GLY A 221 37.26 -7.44 -5.98
CA GLY A 221 38.70 -7.66 -6.03
C GLY A 221 39.28 -6.58 -6.93
N ALA A 222 40.04 -5.67 -6.35
CA ALA A 222 41.03 -4.92 -7.09
C ALA A 222 42.13 -5.92 -7.48
N SER A 223 42.07 -6.41 -8.70
CA SER A 223 43.22 -6.98 -9.38
C SER A 223 44.08 -5.83 -9.88
N ALA A 224 45.21 -5.60 -9.20
CA ALA A 224 46.43 -5.09 -9.80
C ALA A 224 47.45 -6.22 -9.77
#